data_AF-A0A7X3PS12-F1
#
_entry.id   AF-A0A7X3PS12-F1
#
_cell.length_a   1.000
_cell.length_b   1.000
_cell.length_c   1.000
_cell.angle_alpha   90.00
_cell.angle_beta   90.00
_cell.angle_gamma   90.00
#
_symmetry.space_group_name_H-M   'P 1'
#
loop_
_entity.id
_entity.type
_entity.pdbx_description
1 polymer ?
#
loop_
_entity_poly.entity_id
_entity_poly.type
_entity_poly.pdbx_seq_one_letter_code
_entity_poly.pdbx_strand_id
1 'polypeptide(L)'
;MQNRKTEVCSRLFNWLYCLTSVACAVLGPRVLHAHQAPDRALDAVRIEGTRPQIDGVLDDSVWQQAPIFTGFVQREPEEGQPASEKTTVQVAYDDEALYVGIMAYDSAPEQIVSRLVRRDQWTEADWLQVSLDTHHDHQTGYAFAVYAGGSIYDAVIKDYGWDNDTWNGVWESAHVIGNEGWSVEFAIPFHNLRFSSGGDWGINVARYISRKKEQAFWVMVPRKESGSVSRFAHLEGLADIESRRTLKLLPYSVGRSTVADTRELFGNAGADLRYGLSSNVSLNATINPDFGQVEADPAELNLSVFETFQDERRPFFVEDGEAFETPIDLFYSRRIGRQPGYHALPDGYDALNESESTTILGAAKLTGKTASKTTFGLLTALTAKEYARVETTMVREVSGEKYQERSDFLVEPRTHFLVGRVKQDLFAGNSHVGLLGTAVQRDRARDAYTGGVDWTLKWRDNGYTFWGQFAGSRATVDDQRRSGLGNMAVLSKNSGWLRGELWWEAYSRHFEIDDFGFQWRSDF
;
A
#
# COMPACT_ATOMS: atom_id res chain seq x y z
N MET A 1 -4.92 -24.43 43.80
CA MET A 1 -3.74 -24.17 42.93
C MET A 1 -4.03 -23.33 41.67
N GLN A 2 -5.30 -23.00 41.37
CA GLN A 2 -5.67 -22.22 40.17
C GLN A 2 -5.54 -20.69 40.37
N ASN A 3 -5.71 -20.17 41.59
CA ASN A 3 -5.61 -18.72 41.88
C ASN A 3 -4.19 -18.15 41.98
N ARG A 4 -3.14 -18.98 42.06
CA ARG A 4 -1.75 -18.49 42.12
C ARG A 4 -1.10 -18.29 40.74
N LYS A 5 -1.67 -18.85 39.66
CA LYS A 5 -1.13 -18.68 38.30
C LYS A 5 -1.60 -17.38 37.64
N THR A 6 -2.80 -16.90 37.96
CA THR A 6 -3.36 -15.63 37.47
C THR A 6 -2.71 -14.39 38.12
N GLU A 7 -2.25 -14.48 39.37
CA GLU A 7 -1.50 -13.38 40.01
C GLU A 7 -0.06 -13.25 39.51
N VAL A 8 0.56 -14.34 39.01
CA VAL A 8 1.94 -14.29 38.48
C VAL A 8 1.96 -13.71 37.06
N CYS A 9 0.97 -14.00 36.22
CA CYS A 9 0.84 -13.36 34.89
C CYS A 9 0.52 -11.86 34.97
N SER A 10 -0.34 -11.41 35.89
CA SER A 10 -0.63 -9.98 36.05
C SER A 10 0.55 -9.18 36.62
N ARG A 11 1.39 -9.81 37.46
CA ARG A 11 2.61 -9.18 38.00
C ARG A 11 3.76 -9.10 37.00
N LEU A 12 3.89 -10.08 36.10
CA LEU A 12 4.83 -10.01 34.97
C LEU A 12 4.43 -8.93 33.96
N PHE A 13 3.13 -8.74 33.73
CA PHE A 13 2.60 -7.67 32.88
C PHE A 13 2.91 -6.27 33.45
N ASN A 14 2.77 -6.07 34.76
CA ASN A 14 3.11 -4.80 35.42
C ASN A 14 4.62 -4.50 35.50
N TRP A 15 5.48 -5.53 35.59
CA TRP A 15 6.94 -5.33 35.53
C TRP A 15 7.42 -4.96 34.12
N LEU A 16 6.73 -5.43 33.08
CA LEU A 16 7.05 -5.13 31.69
C LEU A 16 6.58 -3.72 31.25
N TYR A 17 5.47 -3.23 31.82
CA TYR A 17 5.02 -1.83 31.70
C TYR A 17 6.07 -0.84 32.24
N CYS A 18 6.79 -1.20 33.30
CA CYS A 18 7.90 -0.38 33.83
C CYS A 18 9.14 -0.40 32.93
N LEU A 19 9.46 -1.52 32.25
CA LEU A 19 10.65 -1.60 31.39
C LEU A 19 10.49 -0.81 30.07
N THR A 20 9.29 -0.79 29.50
CA THR A 20 8.96 0.02 28.32
C THR A 20 8.89 1.52 28.63
N SER A 21 8.38 1.90 29.81
CA SER A 21 8.38 3.30 30.25
C SER A 21 9.77 3.80 30.72
N VAL A 22 10.65 2.91 31.20
CA VAL A 22 12.05 3.26 31.53
C VAL A 22 12.92 3.41 30.27
N ALA A 23 12.66 2.66 29.19
CA ALA A 23 13.34 2.89 27.91
C ALA A 23 13.08 4.29 27.33
N CYS A 24 11.87 4.84 27.55
CA CYS A 24 11.51 6.20 27.15
C CYS A 24 12.13 7.29 28.04
N ALA A 25 12.44 6.99 29.30
CA ALA A 25 12.95 7.97 30.27
C ALA A 25 14.49 8.10 30.29
N VAL A 26 15.23 7.13 29.76
CA VAL A 26 16.72 7.15 29.76
C VAL A 26 17.29 7.74 28.46
N LEU A 27 16.48 7.92 27.42
CA LEU A 27 16.88 8.61 26.19
C LEU A 27 16.65 10.11 26.34
N GLY A 28 17.63 10.81 26.92
CA GLY A 28 17.61 12.27 26.98
C GLY A 28 17.45 12.91 25.59
N PRO A 29 16.90 14.14 25.50
CA PRO A 29 16.53 14.81 24.24
C PRO A 29 17.69 15.12 23.27
N ARG A 30 18.93 14.68 23.56
CA ARG A 30 20.12 14.94 22.75
C ARG A 30 20.49 13.85 21.74
N VAL A 31 19.78 12.71 21.70
CA VAL A 31 20.17 11.54 20.87
C VAL A 31 19.21 11.25 19.70
N LEU A 32 18.12 12.02 19.58
CA LEU A 32 17.11 11.89 18.53
C LEU A 32 17.34 12.97 17.47
N HIS A 33 18.35 12.79 16.63
CA HIS A 33 18.53 13.61 15.43
C HIS A 33 18.02 12.84 14.21
N ALA A 34 17.35 13.55 13.30
CA ALA A 34 16.96 13.02 12.01
C ALA A 34 18.21 12.67 11.19
N HIS A 35 18.13 11.60 10.39
CA HIS A 35 19.15 11.32 9.39
C HIS A 35 19.25 12.51 8.43
N GLN A 36 20.44 13.08 8.27
CA GLN A 36 20.67 14.06 7.21
C GLN A 36 20.72 13.31 5.88
N ALA A 37 19.77 13.64 5.00
CA ALA A 37 19.86 13.28 3.59
C ALA A 37 21.21 13.78 3.04
N PRO A 38 21.82 13.07 2.08
CA PRO A 38 23.05 13.52 1.46
C PRO A 38 22.84 14.92 0.84
N ASP A 39 23.84 15.78 1.00
CA ASP A 39 23.88 17.17 0.50
C ASP A 39 24.07 17.19 -1.04
N ARG A 40 23.14 16.54 -1.74
CA ARG A 40 23.00 16.50 -3.20
C ARG A 40 21.60 17.01 -3.55
N ALA A 41 21.52 17.88 -4.54
CA ALA A 41 20.27 18.40 -5.08
C ALA A 41 20.20 18.22 -6.61
N LEU A 42 19.01 17.90 -7.12
CA LEU A 42 18.63 18.04 -8.52
C LEU A 42 17.78 19.30 -8.63
N ASP A 43 18.19 20.23 -9.49
CA ASP A 43 17.38 21.40 -9.82
C ASP A 43 16.43 21.04 -10.96
N ALA A 44 15.13 21.21 -10.72
CA ALA A 44 14.11 21.13 -11.75
C ALA A 44 13.95 22.49 -12.45
N VAL A 45 13.88 22.49 -13.79
CA VAL A 45 13.62 23.70 -14.56
C VAL A 45 12.14 23.80 -14.94
N ARG A 46 11.54 24.96 -14.70
CA ARG A 46 10.16 25.23 -15.13
C ARG A 46 10.11 25.45 -16.65
N ILE A 47 9.19 24.77 -17.31
CA ILE A 47 8.95 24.90 -18.75
C ILE A 47 8.15 26.20 -18.99
N GLU A 48 8.74 27.15 -19.71
CA GLU A 48 8.05 28.39 -20.14
C GLU A 48 7.49 28.31 -21.58
N GLY A 49 7.81 27.23 -22.31
CA GLY A 49 7.47 27.05 -23.72
C GLY A 49 6.69 25.78 -24.00
N THR A 50 7.01 25.14 -25.13
CA THR A 50 6.41 23.86 -25.53
C THR A 50 6.86 22.76 -24.59
N ARG A 51 5.92 21.91 -24.18
CA ARG A 51 6.20 20.67 -23.42
C ARG A 51 7.06 19.73 -24.26
N PRO A 52 7.93 18.92 -23.62
CA PRO A 52 8.64 17.88 -24.34
C PRO A 52 7.64 16.87 -24.93
N GLN A 53 7.93 16.39 -26.13
CA GLN A 53 7.19 15.29 -26.72
C GLN A 53 7.76 14.00 -26.15
N ILE A 54 6.92 13.20 -25.50
CA ILE A 54 7.36 11.93 -24.90
C ILE A 54 7.54 10.88 -25.99
N ASP A 55 8.68 10.90 -26.65
CA ASP A 55 9.08 9.95 -27.71
C ASP A 55 10.40 9.22 -27.42
N GLY A 56 11.04 9.56 -26.30
CA GLY A 56 12.26 8.94 -25.80
C GLY A 56 13.53 9.57 -26.37
N VAL A 57 13.42 10.63 -27.19
CA VAL A 57 14.55 11.37 -27.75
C VAL A 57 14.73 12.69 -26.99
N LEU A 58 15.91 12.88 -26.39
CA LEU A 58 16.20 14.09 -25.58
C LEU A 58 16.66 15.27 -26.44
N ASP A 59 15.93 15.63 -27.50
CA ASP A 59 16.30 16.72 -28.42
C ASP A 59 15.44 18.00 -28.28
N ASP A 60 14.34 17.92 -27.54
CA ASP A 60 13.49 19.05 -27.19
C ASP A 60 14.24 20.19 -26.50
N SER A 61 13.75 21.42 -26.72
CA SER A 61 14.39 22.65 -26.23
C SER A 61 14.54 22.71 -24.70
N VAL A 62 13.68 22.02 -23.95
CA VAL A 62 13.74 21.94 -22.48
C VAL A 62 14.99 21.16 -22.03
N TRP A 63 15.34 20.08 -22.73
CA TRP A 63 16.50 19.25 -22.41
C TRP A 63 17.83 19.94 -22.75
N GLN A 64 17.80 21.02 -23.53
CA GLN A 64 18.99 21.84 -23.75
C GLN A 64 19.23 22.86 -22.63
N GLN A 65 18.19 23.15 -21.83
CA GLN A 65 18.20 24.15 -20.76
C GLN A 65 18.30 23.52 -19.36
N ALA A 66 17.68 22.36 -19.17
CA ALA A 66 17.69 21.64 -17.90
C ALA A 66 19.13 21.21 -17.52
N PRO A 67 19.61 21.47 -16.29
CA PRO A 67 20.94 21.05 -15.86
C PRO A 67 21.14 19.53 -16.01
N ILE A 68 22.31 19.14 -16.50
CA ILE A 68 22.68 17.73 -16.69
C ILE A 68 23.37 17.22 -15.44
N PHE A 69 22.72 16.29 -14.75
CA PHE A 69 23.28 15.65 -13.56
C PHE A 69 23.93 14.32 -13.89
N THR A 70 25.10 14.07 -13.30
CA THR A 70 25.95 12.90 -13.57
C THR A 70 26.53 12.33 -12.26
N GLY A 71 27.47 11.40 -12.36
CA GLY A 71 28.18 10.85 -11.20
C GLY A 71 27.34 9.82 -10.44
N PHE A 72 26.78 8.87 -11.18
CA PHE A 72 26.16 7.67 -10.62
C PHE A 72 27.24 6.78 -10.00
N VAL A 73 26.87 6.14 -8.89
CA VAL A 73 27.74 5.30 -8.08
C VAL A 73 27.13 3.91 -7.98
N GLN A 74 27.96 2.89 -8.10
CA GLN A 74 27.57 1.49 -8.00
C GLN A 74 27.17 1.15 -6.57
N ARG A 75 26.08 0.38 -6.45
CA ARG A 75 25.73 -0.41 -5.27
C ARG A 75 26.19 -1.86 -5.45
N GLU A 76 26.01 -2.39 -6.64
CA GLU A 76 26.50 -3.70 -7.09
C GLU A 76 27.21 -3.50 -8.44
N PRO A 77 28.24 -4.30 -8.76
CA PRO A 77 28.92 -5.26 -7.89
C PRO A 77 29.89 -4.60 -6.89
N GLU A 78 30.47 -3.46 -7.25
CA GLU A 78 31.51 -2.79 -6.48
C GLU A 78 30.96 -1.52 -5.79
N GLU A 79 30.36 -1.71 -4.61
CA GLU A 79 29.77 -0.63 -3.82
C GLU A 79 30.73 0.57 -3.66
N GLY A 80 30.25 1.77 -4.02
CA GLY A 80 31.01 3.02 -3.89
C GLY A 80 31.85 3.40 -5.10
N GLN A 81 32.03 2.52 -6.07
CA GLN A 81 32.76 2.86 -7.30
C GLN A 81 31.90 3.69 -8.26
N PRO A 82 32.50 4.51 -9.13
CA PRO A 82 31.77 5.13 -10.23
C PRO A 82 31.06 4.08 -11.09
N ALA A 83 29.85 4.40 -11.57
CA ALA A 83 29.14 3.55 -12.54
C ALA A 83 30.05 3.26 -13.75
N SER A 84 30.06 2.02 -14.22
CA SER A 84 30.93 1.61 -15.32
C SER A 84 30.44 2.09 -16.69
N GLU A 85 29.18 2.53 -16.76
CA GLU A 85 28.59 3.17 -17.92
C GLU A 85 28.02 4.54 -17.52
N LYS A 86 28.31 5.58 -18.32
CA LYS A 86 27.87 6.94 -18.02
C LYS A 86 26.33 7.01 -18.06
N THR A 87 25.75 7.67 -17.08
CA THR A 87 24.31 7.95 -17.03
C THR A 87 24.10 9.42 -16.68
N THR A 88 23.16 10.06 -17.35
CA THR A 88 22.80 11.45 -17.08
C THR A 88 21.31 11.58 -16.85
N VAL A 89 20.92 12.48 -15.95
CA VAL A 89 19.52 12.81 -15.69
C VAL A 89 19.29 14.32 -15.75
N GLN A 90 18.14 14.70 -16.25
CA GLN A 90 17.65 16.07 -16.33
C GLN A 90 16.19 16.09 -15.85
N VAL A 91 15.80 17.15 -15.16
CA VAL A 91 14.45 17.28 -14.60
C VAL A 91 13.86 18.61 -15.02
N ALA A 92 12.61 18.57 -15.49
CA ALA A 92 11.83 19.74 -15.85
C ALA A 92 10.39 19.57 -15.35
N TYR A 93 9.63 20.66 -15.27
CA TYR A 93 8.22 20.60 -14.87
C TYR A 93 7.41 21.74 -15.47
N ASP A 94 6.10 21.56 -15.55
CA ASP A 94 5.14 22.63 -15.83
C ASP A 94 4.02 22.63 -14.77
N ASP A 95 2.83 23.12 -15.10
CA ASP A 95 1.69 23.12 -14.17
C ASP A 95 0.94 21.77 -14.11
N GLU A 96 1.29 20.81 -14.97
CA GLU A 96 0.58 19.55 -15.15
C GLU A 96 1.38 18.32 -14.76
N ALA A 97 2.69 18.30 -15.06
CA ALA A 97 3.54 17.14 -14.84
C ALA A 97 4.99 17.49 -14.47
N LEU A 98 5.63 16.53 -13.80
CA LEU A 98 7.09 16.43 -13.70
C LEU A 98 7.60 15.62 -14.89
N TYR A 99 8.62 16.13 -15.57
CA TYR A 99 9.28 15.47 -16.68
C TYR A 99 10.71 15.09 -16.29
N VAL A 100 11.10 13.86 -16.59
CA VAL A 100 12.45 13.37 -16.32
C VAL A 100 13.03 12.76 -17.59
N GLY A 101 14.16 13.27 -18.04
CA GLY A 101 14.92 12.74 -19.16
C GLY A 101 16.16 12.03 -18.65
N ILE A 102 16.36 10.78 -19.06
CA ILE A 102 17.54 9.99 -18.69
C ILE A 102 18.23 9.48 -19.95
N MET A 103 19.54 9.71 -20.05
CA MET A 103 20.40 9.10 -21.06
C MET A 103 21.34 8.10 -20.39
N ALA A 104 21.19 6.84 -20.73
CA ALA A 104 22.00 5.72 -20.27
C ALA A 104 22.96 5.31 -21.39
N TYR A 105 24.14 5.94 -21.41
CA TYR A 105 25.20 5.58 -22.34
C TYR A 105 25.62 4.12 -22.11
N ASP A 106 26.00 3.43 -23.17
CA ASP A 106 26.51 2.06 -23.10
C ASP A 106 27.64 1.87 -24.11
N SER A 107 28.77 1.33 -23.67
CA SER A 107 29.90 0.99 -24.54
C SER A 107 29.62 -0.14 -25.54
N ALA A 108 28.56 -0.93 -25.32
CA ALA A 108 28.07 -1.99 -26.19
C ALA A 108 26.54 -1.94 -26.32
N PRO A 109 25.96 -0.93 -26.99
CA PRO A 109 24.50 -0.74 -27.07
C PRO A 109 23.75 -1.93 -27.69
N GLU A 110 24.40 -2.67 -28.59
CA GLU A 110 23.85 -3.88 -29.20
C GLU A 110 23.67 -5.04 -28.20
N GLN A 111 24.24 -4.93 -27.00
CA GLN A 111 24.15 -5.91 -25.92
C GLN A 111 23.19 -5.48 -24.80
N ILE A 112 22.48 -4.36 -24.96
CA ILE A 112 21.43 -3.93 -24.02
C ILE A 112 20.34 -5.02 -23.99
N VAL A 113 20.01 -5.49 -22.78
CA VAL A 113 19.05 -6.58 -22.61
C VAL A 113 17.63 -6.02 -22.59
N SER A 114 16.94 -6.05 -23.74
CA SER A 114 15.59 -5.49 -23.94
C SER A 114 14.51 -6.58 -23.99
N ARG A 115 14.26 -7.25 -22.86
CA ARG A 115 13.17 -8.25 -22.77
C ARG A 115 11.84 -7.56 -22.50
N LEU A 116 10.81 -7.88 -23.30
CA LEU A 116 9.45 -7.44 -23.04
C LEU A 116 8.81 -8.35 -22.00
N VAL A 117 8.27 -7.73 -20.94
CA VAL A 117 7.49 -8.40 -19.90
C VAL A 117 6.15 -7.71 -19.67
N ARG A 118 5.23 -8.42 -18.99
CA ARG A 118 4.00 -7.78 -18.51
C ARG A 118 4.37 -6.68 -17.50
N ARG A 119 3.53 -5.64 -17.45
CA ARG A 119 3.61 -4.58 -16.44
C ARG A 119 3.69 -5.20 -15.04
N ASP A 120 4.47 -4.58 -14.17
CA ASP A 120 4.66 -4.96 -12.76
C ASP A 120 5.27 -6.36 -12.53
N GLN A 121 5.90 -6.96 -13.56
CA GLN A 121 6.70 -8.17 -13.40
C GLN A 121 8.19 -7.88 -13.49
N TRP A 122 8.93 -8.33 -12.48
CA TRP A 122 10.39 -8.28 -12.48
C TRP A 122 10.97 -9.21 -13.53
N THR A 123 11.93 -8.71 -14.30
CA THR A 123 12.73 -9.52 -15.20
C THR A 123 14.16 -9.07 -15.24
N GLU A 124 15.03 -10.03 -15.49
CA GLU A 124 16.43 -9.80 -15.76
C GLU A 124 16.59 -9.07 -17.10
N ALA A 125 16.55 -7.74 -17.09
CA ALA A 125 16.67 -6.85 -18.24
C ALA A 125 17.17 -5.48 -17.78
N ASP A 126 17.71 -4.69 -18.70
CA ASP A 126 18.17 -3.33 -18.39
C ASP A 126 16.97 -2.44 -18.04
N TRP A 127 17.09 -1.64 -16.98
CA TRP A 127 16.03 -0.73 -16.53
C TRP A 127 16.58 0.58 -15.98
N LEU A 128 15.74 1.61 -16.06
CA LEU A 128 15.94 2.92 -15.46
C LEU A 128 14.76 3.23 -14.55
N GLN A 129 15.04 3.74 -13.35
CA GLN A 129 14.03 4.05 -12.34
C GLN A 129 14.22 5.46 -11.82
N VAL A 130 13.12 6.19 -11.70
CA VAL A 130 12.98 7.45 -10.97
C VAL A 130 12.17 7.18 -9.72
N SER A 131 12.66 7.63 -8.56
CA SER A 131 11.95 7.50 -7.29
C SER A 131 11.76 8.88 -6.66
N LEU A 132 10.56 9.16 -6.16
CA LEU A 132 10.13 10.48 -5.68
C LEU A 132 9.55 10.38 -4.27
N ASP A 133 10.07 11.17 -3.33
CA ASP A 133 9.44 11.47 -2.04
C ASP A 133 8.73 12.82 -2.15
N THR A 134 7.47 12.78 -2.54
CA THR A 134 6.66 13.96 -2.86
C THR A 134 6.16 14.70 -1.62
N HIS A 135 6.31 14.12 -0.43
CA HIS A 135 5.97 14.74 0.84
C HIS A 135 7.18 15.32 1.57
N HIS A 136 8.40 14.96 1.12
CA HIS A 136 9.68 15.25 1.77
C HIS A 136 9.67 14.82 3.23
N ASP A 137 9.09 13.64 3.47
CA ASP A 137 8.97 13.05 4.80
C ASP A 137 10.00 11.96 5.06
N HIS A 138 10.75 11.54 4.03
CA HIS A 138 11.78 10.50 4.10
C HIS A 138 11.22 9.13 4.55
N GLN A 139 9.91 8.91 4.43
CA GLN A 139 9.23 7.67 4.81
C GLN A 139 8.58 6.97 3.63
N THR A 140 7.93 7.71 2.74
CA THR A 140 7.13 7.15 1.64
C THR A 140 7.38 7.89 0.33
N GLY A 141 7.19 7.21 -0.78
CA GLY A 141 7.33 7.81 -2.09
C GLY A 141 6.72 6.98 -3.20
N TYR A 142 7.03 7.34 -4.43
CA TYR A 142 6.63 6.62 -5.63
C TYR A 142 7.88 6.19 -6.40
N ALA A 143 7.85 5.00 -6.99
CA ALA A 143 8.84 4.56 -7.96
C ALA A 143 8.20 4.41 -9.33
N PHE A 144 8.91 4.87 -10.36
CA PHE A 144 8.55 4.73 -11.77
C PHE A 144 9.76 4.17 -12.50
N ALA A 145 9.61 3.00 -13.12
CA ALA A 145 10.68 2.37 -13.86
C ALA A 145 10.25 1.98 -15.27
N VAL A 146 11.20 2.09 -16.20
CA VAL A 146 11.06 1.69 -17.60
C VAL A 146 12.18 0.70 -17.90
N TYR A 147 11.82 -0.45 -18.44
CA TYR A 147 12.76 -1.42 -18.98
C TYR A 147 13.17 -1.04 -20.39
N ALA A 148 14.37 -1.42 -20.82
CA ALA A 148 14.83 -1.22 -22.20
C ALA A 148 13.97 -1.92 -23.26
N GLY A 149 13.14 -2.89 -22.85
CA GLY A 149 12.12 -3.52 -23.69
C GLY A 149 10.78 -2.77 -23.76
N GLY A 150 10.64 -1.66 -23.04
CA GLY A 150 9.44 -0.81 -23.01
C GLY A 150 8.40 -1.17 -21.94
N SER A 151 8.61 -2.25 -21.18
CA SER A 151 7.78 -2.56 -20.02
C SER A 151 7.95 -1.49 -18.94
N ILE A 152 6.86 -1.16 -18.26
CA ILE A 152 6.87 -0.20 -17.15
C ILE A 152 6.59 -0.91 -15.82
N TYR A 153 7.04 -0.29 -14.73
CA TYR A 153 6.78 -0.69 -13.35
C TYR A 153 6.49 0.56 -12.53
N ASP A 154 5.48 0.52 -11.68
CA ASP A 154 5.28 1.53 -10.66
C ASP A 154 4.87 0.95 -9.31
N ALA A 155 5.17 1.69 -8.24
CA ALA A 155 4.87 1.27 -6.88
C ALA A 155 4.85 2.47 -5.93
N VAL A 156 4.12 2.33 -4.83
CA VAL A 156 4.34 3.14 -3.63
C VAL A 156 5.47 2.51 -2.84
N ILE A 157 6.56 3.24 -2.65
CA ILE A 157 7.77 2.76 -1.97
C ILE A 157 7.83 3.26 -0.53
N LYS A 158 8.44 2.46 0.35
CA LYS A 158 8.55 2.77 1.78
C LYS A 158 10.00 2.73 2.24
N ASP A 159 10.35 3.58 3.20
CA ASP A 159 11.68 3.54 3.84
C ASP A 159 11.83 2.29 4.73
N TYR A 160 10.71 1.74 5.22
CA TYR A 160 10.68 0.50 5.98
C TYR A 160 9.40 -0.28 5.68
N GLY A 161 9.51 -1.61 5.60
CA GLY A 161 8.42 -2.50 5.17
C GLY A 161 8.50 -2.85 3.68
N TRP A 162 7.43 -3.45 3.18
CA TRP A 162 7.30 -3.83 1.78
C TRP A 162 6.69 -2.70 0.96
N ASP A 163 7.22 -2.51 -0.24
CA ASP A 163 6.63 -1.62 -1.24
C ASP A 163 5.25 -2.14 -1.65
N ASN A 164 4.35 -1.24 -2.03
CA ASN A 164 3.06 -1.58 -2.57
C ASN A 164 3.11 -1.48 -4.11
N ASP A 165 3.30 -2.62 -4.76
CA ASP A 165 3.35 -2.80 -6.21
C ASP A 165 1.97 -3.00 -6.85
N THR A 166 0.88 -2.94 -6.06
CA THR A 166 -0.49 -2.95 -6.58
C THR A 166 -0.95 -1.57 -7.06
N TRP A 167 -0.28 -0.51 -6.59
CA TRP A 167 -0.58 0.86 -7.01
C TRP A 167 -0.16 1.07 -8.46
N ASN A 168 -1.11 1.52 -9.27
CA ASN A 168 -0.91 1.73 -10.70
C ASN A 168 -1.25 3.18 -11.08
N GLY A 169 -0.22 3.97 -11.39
CA GLY A 169 -0.37 5.35 -11.85
C GLY A 169 -0.69 5.45 -13.35
N VAL A 170 -1.25 6.59 -13.76
CA VAL A 170 -1.50 6.93 -15.17
C VAL A 170 -0.46 7.94 -15.66
N TRP A 171 0.73 7.48 -16.01
CA TRP A 171 1.85 8.30 -16.47
C TRP A 171 2.30 7.87 -17.87
N GLU A 172 3.04 8.74 -18.55
CA GLU A 172 3.53 8.49 -19.91
C GLU A 172 5.05 8.26 -19.88
N SER A 173 5.52 7.39 -20.76
CA SER A 173 6.95 7.18 -20.98
C SER A 173 7.25 6.72 -22.38
N ALA A 174 8.40 7.11 -22.89
CA ALA A 174 8.93 6.61 -24.15
C ALA A 174 10.44 6.37 -24.03
N HIS A 175 10.95 5.45 -24.85
CA HIS A 175 12.34 5.03 -24.81
C HIS A 175 12.86 4.77 -26.22
N VAL A 176 14.16 5.02 -26.42
CA VAL A 176 14.84 4.75 -27.68
C VAL A 176 16.19 4.11 -27.38
N ILE A 177 16.46 2.96 -28.00
CA ILE A 177 17.81 2.37 -28.05
C ILE A 177 18.52 2.94 -29.28
N GLY A 178 19.64 3.61 -29.05
CA GLY A 178 20.45 4.25 -30.07
C GLY A 178 21.88 3.71 -30.13
N ASN A 179 22.73 4.38 -30.89
CA ASN A 179 24.12 3.95 -31.13
C ASN A 179 25.08 4.27 -29.96
N GLU A 180 24.67 5.09 -29.00
CA GLU A 180 25.49 5.48 -27.84
C GLU A 180 25.00 4.87 -26.53
N GLY A 181 23.88 4.13 -26.56
CA GLY A 181 23.16 3.66 -25.37
C GLY A 181 21.65 3.72 -25.59
N TRP A 182 20.90 4.10 -24.56
CA TRP A 182 19.45 4.29 -24.66
C TRP A 182 18.97 5.44 -23.78
N SER A 183 17.89 6.07 -24.19
CA SER A 183 17.26 7.17 -23.48
C SER A 183 15.81 6.84 -23.12
N VAL A 184 15.34 7.46 -22.03
CA VAL A 184 13.96 7.38 -21.57
C VAL A 184 13.49 8.77 -21.17
N GLU A 185 12.26 9.08 -21.56
CA GLU A 185 11.50 10.22 -21.06
C GLU A 185 10.33 9.73 -20.21
N PHE A 186 10.13 10.40 -19.07
CA PHE A 186 9.00 10.20 -18.17
C PHE A 186 8.18 11.49 -18.15
N ALA A 187 6.86 11.38 -18.26
CA ALA A 187 5.93 12.44 -17.87
C ALA A 187 5.02 11.92 -16.76
N ILE A 188 5.18 12.48 -15.56
CA ILE A 188 4.51 12.07 -14.34
C ILE A 188 3.52 13.16 -13.93
N PRO A 189 2.21 12.99 -14.19
CA PRO A 189 1.22 14.03 -13.89
C PRO A 189 1.06 14.27 -12.38
N PHE A 190 1.02 15.53 -11.96
CA PHE A 190 0.85 15.90 -10.55
C PHE A 190 -0.48 15.42 -9.95
N HIS A 191 -1.50 15.22 -10.77
CA HIS A 191 -2.80 14.72 -10.30
C HIS A 191 -2.77 13.23 -9.89
N ASN A 192 -1.73 12.48 -10.27
CA ASN A 192 -1.52 11.12 -9.78
C ASN A 192 -0.83 11.08 -8.43
N LEU A 193 -0.13 12.15 -8.08
CA LEU A 193 0.71 12.22 -6.89
C LEU A 193 -0.04 12.93 -5.76
N ARG A 194 0.19 12.47 -4.53
CA ARG A 194 -0.07 13.25 -3.33
C ARG A 194 1.21 13.96 -2.95
N PHE A 195 1.13 15.25 -2.65
CA PHE A 195 2.34 16.02 -2.35
C PHE A 195 2.08 17.20 -1.41
N SER A 196 3.14 17.57 -0.67
CA SER A 196 3.14 18.71 0.24
C SER A 196 3.24 20.02 -0.55
N SER A 197 2.47 21.04 -0.15
CA SER A 197 2.61 22.39 -0.69
C SER A 197 3.93 22.99 -0.20
N GLY A 198 4.87 23.34 -1.09
CA GLY A 198 6.12 23.98 -0.67
C GLY A 198 7.38 23.69 -1.49
N GLY A 199 7.34 22.80 -2.48
CA GLY A 199 8.34 22.78 -3.57
C GLY A 199 9.56 21.88 -3.40
N ASP A 200 9.87 21.41 -2.19
CA ASP A 200 11.00 20.49 -2.01
C ASP A 200 10.49 19.06 -1.97
N TRP A 201 10.96 18.22 -2.90
CA TRP A 201 10.71 16.78 -2.92
C TRP A 201 12.02 16.02 -2.70
N GLY A 202 11.95 14.73 -2.39
CA GLY A 202 13.10 13.85 -2.47
C GLY A 202 13.13 13.17 -3.84
N ILE A 203 14.32 12.95 -4.38
CA ILE A 203 14.52 12.20 -5.63
C ILE A 203 15.72 11.27 -5.55
N ASN A 204 15.60 10.11 -6.20
CA ASN A 204 16.73 9.28 -6.56
C ASN A 204 16.51 8.64 -7.93
N VAL A 205 17.60 8.35 -8.62
CA VAL A 205 17.58 7.74 -9.95
C VAL A 205 18.48 6.52 -9.92
N ALA A 206 17.99 5.41 -10.45
CA ALA A 206 18.71 4.16 -10.49
C ALA A 206 18.75 3.60 -11.91
N ARG A 207 19.85 2.90 -12.20
CA ARG A 207 20.06 2.15 -13.44
C ARG A 207 20.48 0.73 -13.09
N TYR A 208 19.96 -0.24 -13.82
CA TYR A 208 20.45 -1.59 -13.82
C TYR A 208 20.94 -2.00 -15.21
N ILE A 209 22.14 -2.58 -15.24
CA ILE A 209 22.78 -3.07 -16.46
C ILE A 209 22.86 -4.60 -16.34
N SER A 210 21.94 -5.30 -17.01
CA SER A 210 21.74 -6.74 -16.80
C SER A 210 22.99 -7.55 -17.14
N ARG A 211 23.66 -7.24 -18.27
CA ARG A 211 24.89 -7.93 -18.72
C ARG A 211 26.06 -7.81 -17.75
N LYS A 212 26.10 -6.73 -16.96
CA LYS A 212 27.17 -6.44 -15.99
C LYS A 212 26.78 -6.81 -14.56
N LYS A 213 25.50 -7.14 -14.31
CA LYS A 213 24.93 -7.25 -12.96
C LYS A 213 25.21 -6.01 -12.11
N GLU A 214 25.22 -4.86 -12.76
CA GLU A 214 25.54 -3.59 -12.13
C GLU A 214 24.27 -2.83 -11.80
N GLN A 215 24.13 -2.44 -10.53
CA GLN A 215 23.09 -1.54 -10.07
C GLN A 215 23.76 -0.25 -9.63
N ALA A 216 23.46 0.85 -10.31
CA ALA A 216 24.02 2.17 -10.02
C ALA A 216 22.91 3.15 -9.64
N PHE A 217 23.24 4.06 -8.73
CA PHE A 217 22.32 5.08 -8.23
C PHE A 217 22.95 6.46 -8.35
N TRP A 218 22.14 7.48 -8.56
CA TRP A 218 22.60 8.85 -8.45
C TRP A 218 22.95 9.19 -6.99
N VAL A 219 22.11 8.79 -6.04
CA VAL A 219 22.47 8.74 -4.63
C VAL A 219 22.51 7.30 -4.15
N MET A 220 23.71 6.81 -3.83
CA MET A 220 23.89 5.42 -3.42
C MET A 220 23.16 5.12 -2.10
N VAL A 221 22.37 4.04 -2.12
CA VAL A 221 21.82 3.39 -0.93
C VAL A 221 22.77 2.25 -0.53
N PRO A 222 23.56 2.39 0.55
CA PRO A 222 24.53 1.38 0.93
C PRO A 222 23.86 0.04 1.27
N ARG A 223 24.48 -1.08 0.86
CA ARG A 223 24.06 -2.45 1.18
C ARG A 223 24.00 -2.72 2.69
N LYS A 224 24.82 -1.99 3.45
CA LYS A 224 24.96 -2.13 4.90
C LYS A 224 23.94 -1.31 5.69
N GLU A 225 23.14 -0.49 5.02
CA GLU A 225 22.12 0.34 5.65
C GLU A 225 20.71 -0.09 5.18
N SER A 226 19.72 0.14 6.03
CA SER A 226 18.30 -0.06 5.71
C SER A 226 17.66 1.29 5.42
N GLY A 227 16.66 1.31 4.55
CA GLY A 227 15.97 2.53 4.13
C GLY A 227 16.50 3.12 2.83
N SER A 228 15.60 3.28 1.86
CA SER A 228 15.86 3.85 0.53
C SER A 228 15.39 5.30 0.48
N VAL A 229 14.10 5.53 0.76
CA VAL A 229 13.45 6.85 0.67
C VAL A 229 14.14 7.89 1.56
N SER A 230 14.61 7.49 2.74
CA SER A 230 15.30 8.40 3.65
C SER A 230 16.65 8.94 3.15
N ARG A 231 17.18 8.40 2.06
CA ARG A 231 18.44 8.84 1.43
C ARG A 231 18.23 9.64 0.16
N PHE A 232 17.00 9.83 -0.26
CA PHE A 232 16.75 10.58 -1.48
C PHE A 232 17.36 11.97 -1.34
N ALA A 233 18.02 12.41 -2.42
CA ALA A 233 18.55 13.75 -2.51
C ALA A 233 17.39 14.75 -2.67
N HIS A 234 17.71 16.03 -2.55
CA HIS A 234 16.71 17.08 -2.70
C HIS A 234 16.38 17.28 -4.19
N LEU A 235 15.10 17.36 -4.52
CA LEU A 235 14.60 17.88 -5.79
C LEU A 235 14.13 19.31 -5.52
N GLU A 236 14.92 20.27 -5.98
CA GLU A 236 14.74 21.69 -5.75
C GLU A 236 14.19 22.38 -7.01
N GLY A 237 13.72 23.62 -6.85
CA GLY A 237 13.25 24.44 -7.97
C GLY A 237 11.79 24.20 -8.39
N LEU A 238 11.05 23.31 -7.73
CA LEU A 238 9.60 23.19 -7.94
C LEU A 238 8.89 24.36 -7.24
N ALA A 239 8.51 25.38 -8.00
CA ALA A 239 7.79 26.53 -7.52
C ALA A 239 6.35 26.50 -8.05
N ASP A 240 5.41 26.96 -7.22
CA ASP A 240 4.00 27.16 -7.59
C ASP A 240 3.30 25.91 -8.16
N ILE A 241 3.75 24.71 -7.77
CA ILE A 241 3.06 23.46 -8.11
C ILE A 241 1.76 23.34 -7.30
N GLU A 242 0.62 23.45 -7.98
CA GLU A 242 -0.70 23.24 -7.37
C GLU A 242 -1.33 21.96 -7.89
N SER A 243 -1.84 21.12 -6.98
CA SER A 243 -2.75 20.06 -7.40
C SER A 243 -4.08 20.70 -7.77
N ARG A 244 -4.37 20.76 -9.07
CA ARG A 244 -5.71 21.18 -9.53
C ARG A 244 -6.74 20.30 -8.83
N ARG A 245 -7.72 20.92 -8.16
CA ARG A 245 -8.87 20.19 -7.59
C ARG A 245 -9.57 19.45 -8.72
N THR A 246 -9.32 18.16 -8.81
CA THR A 246 -9.89 17.30 -9.83
C THR A 246 -11.12 16.60 -9.26
N LEU A 247 -12.24 16.79 -9.94
CA LEU A 247 -13.47 16.05 -9.73
C LEU A 247 -13.58 15.04 -10.87
N LYS A 248 -13.45 13.75 -10.58
CA LYS A 248 -13.70 12.66 -11.53
C LYS A 248 -14.96 11.93 -11.08
N LEU A 249 -15.97 11.87 -11.96
CA LEU A 249 -17.19 11.10 -11.77
C LEU A 249 -17.26 10.05 -12.87
N LEU A 250 -17.36 8.78 -12.48
CA LEU A 250 -17.32 7.63 -13.38
C LEU A 250 -18.60 6.79 -13.18
N PRO A 251 -19.70 7.11 -13.88
CA PRO A 251 -20.90 6.27 -13.88
C PRO A 251 -20.69 5.03 -14.75
N TYR A 252 -21.26 3.91 -14.34
CA TYR A 252 -21.26 2.68 -15.15
C TYR A 252 -22.56 1.89 -15.00
N SER A 253 -22.79 1.01 -15.96
CA SER A 253 -23.88 0.05 -15.95
C SER A 253 -23.41 -1.29 -16.51
N VAL A 254 -23.79 -2.38 -15.85
CA VAL A 254 -23.42 -3.74 -16.21
C VAL A 254 -24.68 -4.51 -16.52
N GLY A 255 -24.68 -5.27 -17.62
CA GLY A 255 -25.74 -6.19 -17.98
C GLY A 255 -25.16 -7.59 -18.14
N ARG A 256 -25.69 -8.57 -17.41
CA ARG A 256 -25.33 -9.98 -17.55
C ARG A 256 -26.56 -10.76 -18.01
N SER A 257 -26.37 -11.62 -19.01
CA SER A 257 -27.39 -12.57 -19.45
C SER A 257 -26.82 -13.97 -19.28
N THR A 258 -27.34 -14.73 -18.33
CA THR A 258 -27.00 -16.15 -18.21
C THR A 258 -27.99 -16.95 -19.04
N VAL A 259 -27.48 -17.69 -20.02
CA VAL A 259 -28.30 -18.55 -20.88
C VAL A 259 -28.09 -19.99 -20.41
N ALA A 260 -28.98 -20.43 -19.53
CA ALA A 260 -29.21 -21.84 -19.19
C ALA A 260 -30.60 -22.27 -19.71
N ASP A 261 -31.25 -23.26 -19.10
CA ASP A 261 -32.64 -23.67 -19.44
C ASP A 261 -33.65 -22.49 -19.32
N THR A 262 -33.31 -21.45 -18.56
CA THR A 262 -34.02 -20.16 -18.49
C THR A 262 -33.05 -19.00 -18.71
N ARG A 263 -33.49 -17.98 -19.45
CA ARG A 263 -32.73 -16.73 -19.63
C ARG A 263 -32.89 -15.85 -18.39
N GLU A 264 -31.83 -15.73 -17.61
CA GLU A 264 -31.76 -14.76 -16.51
C GLU A 264 -31.08 -13.48 -16.98
N LEU A 265 -31.77 -12.36 -16.84
CA LEU A 265 -31.27 -11.02 -17.14
C LEU A 265 -30.93 -10.32 -15.82
N PHE A 266 -29.67 -9.95 -15.65
CA PHE A 266 -29.17 -9.16 -14.54
C PHE A 266 -28.71 -7.80 -15.06
N GLY A 267 -29.06 -6.74 -14.33
CA GLY A 267 -28.64 -5.37 -14.64
C GLY A 267 -28.21 -4.68 -13.36
N ASN A 268 -27.04 -4.05 -13.39
CA ASN A 268 -26.52 -3.27 -12.29
C ASN A 268 -26.06 -1.88 -12.77
N ALA A 269 -26.10 -0.89 -11.89
CA ALA A 269 -25.58 0.44 -12.19
C ALA A 269 -24.97 1.06 -10.94
N GLY A 270 -23.87 1.77 -11.12
CA GLY A 270 -23.15 2.42 -10.03
C GLY A 270 -22.38 3.64 -10.52
N ALA A 271 -21.69 4.27 -9.58
CA ALA A 271 -20.87 5.44 -9.88
C ALA A 271 -19.74 5.58 -8.88
N ASP A 272 -18.57 5.92 -9.39
CA ASP A 272 -17.41 6.28 -8.59
C ASP A 272 -17.14 7.78 -8.66
N LEU A 273 -16.72 8.34 -7.54
CA LEU A 273 -16.39 9.74 -7.34
C LEU A 273 -14.99 9.84 -6.74
N ARG A 274 -14.13 10.63 -7.37
CA ARG A 274 -12.83 11.04 -6.84
C ARG A 274 -12.77 12.56 -6.81
N TYR A 275 -12.50 13.11 -5.64
CA TYR A 275 -12.43 14.55 -5.44
C TYR A 275 -11.20 14.93 -4.61
N GLY A 276 -10.24 15.59 -5.25
CA GLY A 276 -9.08 16.18 -4.57
C GLY A 276 -9.47 17.46 -3.84
N LEU A 277 -9.58 17.41 -2.51
CA LEU A 277 -9.89 18.58 -1.67
C LEU A 277 -8.71 19.56 -1.64
N SER A 278 -7.48 19.02 -1.63
CA SER A 278 -6.19 19.72 -1.75
C SER A 278 -5.12 18.75 -2.32
N SER A 279 -3.88 19.21 -2.53
CA SER A 279 -2.78 18.35 -3.03
C SER A 279 -2.42 17.16 -2.14
N ASN A 280 -2.87 17.23 -0.89
CA ASN A 280 -2.56 16.30 0.18
C ASN A 280 -3.83 15.73 0.86
N VAL A 281 -5.04 15.99 0.33
CA VAL A 281 -6.30 15.45 0.87
C VAL A 281 -7.24 15.04 -0.26
N SER A 282 -7.71 13.80 -0.23
CA SER A 282 -8.59 13.20 -1.23
C SER A 282 -9.86 12.63 -0.59
N LEU A 283 -10.98 12.74 -1.31
CA LEU A 283 -12.23 12.07 -1.02
C LEU A 283 -12.56 11.13 -2.19
N ASN A 284 -12.60 9.84 -1.90
CA ASN A 284 -13.06 8.81 -2.82
C ASN A 284 -14.41 8.27 -2.33
N ALA A 285 -15.38 8.11 -3.21
CA ALA A 285 -16.66 7.51 -2.87
C ALA A 285 -17.16 6.63 -4.03
N THR A 286 -17.91 5.59 -3.70
CA THR A 286 -18.51 4.69 -4.66
C THR A 286 -19.92 4.33 -4.21
N ILE A 287 -20.83 4.20 -5.18
CA ILE A 287 -22.18 3.68 -4.98
C ILE A 287 -22.31 2.45 -5.85
N ASN A 288 -22.63 1.33 -5.19
CA ASN A 288 -22.84 0.03 -5.83
C ASN A 288 -21.66 -0.42 -6.73
N PRO A 289 -20.40 -0.40 -6.21
CA PRO A 289 -19.18 -0.71 -6.97
C PRO A 289 -19.27 -2.05 -7.70
N ASP A 290 -18.83 -2.07 -8.96
CA ASP A 290 -18.57 -3.32 -9.67
C ASP A 290 -17.07 -3.66 -9.60
N PHE A 291 -16.71 -4.53 -8.67
CA PHE A 291 -15.34 -5.03 -8.54
C PHE A 291 -15.05 -6.25 -9.43
N GLY A 292 -16.01 -6.69 -10.26
CA GLY A 292 -15.84 -7.82 -11.17
C GLY A 292 -14.87 -7.56 -12.34
N GLN A 293 -14.39 -6.33 -12.51
CA GLN A 293 -13.38 -5.97 -13.52
C GLN A 293 -11.94 -6.01 -13.00
N VAL A 294 -11.76 -6.32 -11.72
CA VAL A 294 -10.45 -6.40 -11.08
C VAL A 294 -9.82 -7.75 -11.42
N GLU A 295 -8.49 -7.78 -11.50
CA GLU A 295 -7.74 -9.01 -11.77
C GLU A 295 -8.18 -10.12 -10.81
N ALA A 296 -8.52 -11.28 -11.35
CA ALA A 296 -8.96 -12.42 -10.56
C ALA A 296 -7.81 -12.88 -9.66
N ASP A 297 -8.13 -13.23 -8.42
CA ASP A 297 -7.13 -13.68 -7.47
C ASP A 297 -6.42 -14.95 -7.99
N PRO A 298 -5.09 -15.03 -7.83
CA PRO A 298 -4.36 -16.21 -8.24
C PRO A 298 -4.92 -17.44 -7.52
N ALA A 299 -5.13 -18.53 -8.26
CA ALA A 299 -5.57 -19.79 -7.69
C ALA A 299 -4.45 -20.38 -6.82
N GLU A 300 -4.45 -20.05 -5.54
CA GLU A 300 -3.51 -20.62 -4.58
C GLU A 300 -4.09 -21.86 -3.92
N LEU A 301 -3.43 -23.00 -4.12
CA LEU A 301 -3.72 -24.22 -3.36
C LEU A 301 -3.17 -24.05 -1.95
N ASN A 302 -3.97 -23.49 -1.06
CA ASN A 302 -3.63 -23.39 0.34
C ASN A 302 -3.87 -24.74 1.03
N LEU A 303 -2.78 -25.44 1.36
CA LEU A 303 -2.80 -26.69 2.12
C LEU A 303 -2.67 -26.46 3.64
N SER A 304 -2.62 -25.20 4.07
CA SER A 304 -2.55 -24.80 5.45
C SER A 304 -3.94 -24.66 6.08
N VAL A 305 -3.96 -24.61 7.42
CA VAL A 305 -5.13 -24.25 8.22
C VAL A 305 -5.30 -22.74 8.40
N PHE A 306 -4.41 -21.94 7.81
CA PHE A 306 -4.45 -20.47 7.86
C PHE A 306 -5.21 -19.94 6.66
N GLU A 307 -5.92 -18.83 6.83
CA GLU A 307 -6.45 -18.07 5.70
C GLU A 307 -5.27 -17.56 4.83
N THR A 308 -5.42 -17.55 3.51
CA THR A 308 -4.45 -16.91 2.62
C THR A 308 -4.66 -15.41 2.65
N PHE A 309 -3.64 -14.65 3.03
CA PHE A 309 -3.64 -13.21 2.83
C PHE A 309 -3.50 -12.91 1.33
N GLN A 310 -4.32 -12.02 0.79
CA GLN A 310 -4.30 -11.64 -0.61
C GLN A 310 -4.23 -10.12 -0.76
N ASP A 311 -3.30 -9.63 -1.57
CA ASP A 311 -3.09 -8.21 -1.78
C ASP A 311 -4.25 -7.55 -2.51
N GLU A 312 -4.78 -6.47 -1.94
CA GLU A 312 -5.90 -5.74 -2.49
C GLU A 312 -5.63 -5.26 -3.93
N ARG A 313 -6.56 -5.53 -4.85
CA ARG A 313 -6.45 -5.14 -6.26
C ARG A 313 -7.52 -4.14 -6.69
N ARG A 314 -8.55 -3.92 -5.88
CA ARG A 314 -9.66 -3.02 -6.20
C ARG A 314 -9.18 -1.56 -6.08
N PRO A 315 -9.23 -0.74 -7.15
CA PRO A 315 -8.64 0.60 -7.17
C PRO A 315 -9.10 1.50 -6.01
N PHE A 316 -10.38 1.42 -5.63
CA PHE A 316 -10.93 2.17 -4.49
C PHE A 316 -10.20 1.90 -3.17
N PHE A 317 -9.76 0.67 -2.92
CA PHE A 317 -9.10 0.29 -1.68
C PHE A 317 -7.57 0.47 -1.77
N VAL A 318 -6.98 0.21 -2.93
CA VAL A 318 -5.54 0.40 -3.20
C VAL A 318 -5.10 1.86 -3.07
N GLU A 319 -5.84 2.80 -3.68
CA GLU A 319 -5.43 4.21 -3.70
C GLU A 319 -5.40 4.81 -2.29
N ASP A 320 -4.26 5.31 -1.80
CA ASP A 320 -4.11 5.82 -0.43
C ASP A 320 -4.38 4.74 0.67
N GLY A 321 -4.27 3.45 0.33
CA GLY A 321 -4.50 2.33 1.25
C GLY A 321 -3.45 2.22 2.36
N GLU A 322 -2.22 2.61 2.07
CA GLU A 322 -1.08 2.63 2.99
C GLU A 322 -1.30 3.50 4.23
N ALA A 323 -2.23 4.46 4.15
CA ALA A 323 -2.63 5.27 5.29
C ALA A 323 -3.21 4.43 6.44
N PHE A 324 -3.82 3.28 6.14
CA PHE A 324 -4.48 2.40 7.12
C PHE A 324 -3.63 1.23 7.59
N GLU A 325 -2.40 1.07 7.08
CA GLU A 325 -1.52 -0.02 7.48
C GLU A 325 -1.01 0.15 8.92
N THR A 326 -0.94 -0.97 9.63
CA THR A 326 -0.34 -1.07 10.97
C THR A 326 0.42 -2.39 11.12
N PRO A 327 1.42 -2.47 12.02
CA PRO A 327 2.24 -3.69 12.21
C PRO A 327 1.46 -5.00 12.46
N ILE A 328 0.36 -4.93 13.20
CA ILE A 328 -0.66 -5.96 13.35
C ILE A 328 -1.80 -5.52 12.43
N ASP A 329 -2.24 -6.38 11.51
CA ASP A 329 -3.20 -6.04 10.47
C ASP A 329 -4.63 -5.85 11.03
N LEU A 330 -4.88 -4.73 11.69
CA LEU A 330 -6.19 -4.42 12.28
C LEU A 330 -7.26 -4.08 11.23
N PHE A 331 -6.84 -3.81 9.99
CA PHE A 331 -7.70 -3.50 8.85
C PHE A 331 -7.22 -4.27 7.62
N TYR A 332 -8.12 -5.04 7.03
CA TYR A 332 -7.94 -5.80 5.80
C TYR A 332 -9.15 -5.54 4.90
N SER A 333 -8.95 -4.73 3.86
CA SER A 333 -10.04 -4.24 3.00
C SER A 333 -10.84 -5.35 2.31
N ARG A 334 -10.24 -6.52 2.07
CA ARG A 334 -10.93 -7.70 1.52
C ARG A 334 -12.06 -8.24 2.39
N ARG A 335 -12.09 -7.90 3.69
CA ARG A 335 -13.24 -8.21 4.54
C ARG A 335 -14.52 -7.52 4.05
N ILE A 336 -14.39 -6.36 3.40
CA ILE A 336 -15.52 -5.64 2.78
C ILE A 336 -15.84 -6.29 1.44
N GLY A 337 -17.03 -6.86 1.33
CA GLY A 337 -17.48 -7.54 0.11
C GLY A 337 -16.97 -8.98 -0.04
N ARG A 338 -16.43 -9.58 1.04
CA ARG A 338 -16.03 -10.99 1.06
C ARG A 338 -17.18 -11.93 0.69
N GLN A 339 -16.87 -13.17 0.35
CA GLN A 339 -17.87 -14.20 0.11
C GLN A 339 -18.82 -14.33 1.32
N PRO A 340 -20.15 -14.35 1.11
CA PRO A 340 -21.13 -14.53 2.18
C PRO A 340 -20.88 -15.81 2.96
N GLY A 341 -20.89 -15.72 4.29
CA GLY A 341 -20.65 -16.91 5.11
C GLY A 341 -20.80 -16.69 6.60
N TYR A 342 -21.36 -15.56 7.04
CA TYR A 342 -21.55 -15.27 8.46
C TYR A 342 -22.48 -16.29 9.15
N HIS A 343 -23.55 -16.71 8.47
CA HIS A 343 -24.42 -17.78 8.95
C HIS A 343 -24.18 -19.05 8.14
N ALA A 344 -23.77 -20.12 8.82
CA ALA A 344 -23.72 -21.44 8.23
C ALA A 344 -25.12 -21.90 7.81
N LEU A 345 -25.19 -22.58 6.68
CA LEU A 345 -26.42 -23.23 6.25
C LEU A 345 -26.83 -24.31 7.26
N PRO A 346 -28.13 -24.50 7.53
CA PRO A 346 -28.56 -25.58 8.39
C PRO A 346 -28.24 -26.95 7.80
N ASP A 347 -27.98 -27.95 8.65
CA ASP A 347 -27.72 -29.32 8.22
C ASP A 347 -28.87 -29.86 7.34
N GLY A 348 -28.51 -30.47 6.20
CA GLY A 348 -29.47 -31.08 5.27
C GLY A 348 -30.08 -30.11 4.24
N TYR A 349 -29.56 -28.89 4.12
CA TYR A 349 -29.90 -27.95 3.06
C TYR A 349 -28.74 -27.82 2.07
N ASP A 350 -29.05 -27.92 0.78
CA ASP A 350 -28.10 -27.63 -0.29
C ASP A 350 -28.35 -26.22 -0.83
N ALA A 351 -27.28 -25.43 -0.99
CA ALA A 351 -27.35 -24.13 -1.65
C ALA A 351 -27.57 -24.32 -3.15
N LEU A 352 -28.66 -23.76 -3.69
CA LEU A 352 -28.92 -23.71 -5.13
C LEU A 352 -28.14 -22.58 -5.81
N ASN A 353 -27.71 -21.58 -5.05
CA ASN A 353 -26.84 -20.50 -5.49
C ASN A 353 -25.97 -20.02 -4.32
N GLU A 354 -24.67 -19.90 -4.57
CA GLU A 354 -23.75 -19.21 -3.67
C GLU A 354 -23.28 -17.95 -4.39
N SER A 355 -23.43 -16.80 -3.73
CA SER A 355 -22.82 -15.58 -4.25
C SER A 355 -21.33 -15.64 -4.00
N GLU A 356 -20.51 -15.30 -4.99
CA GLU A 356 -19.06 -15.26 -4.86
C GLU A 356 -18.59 -14.08 -3.97
N SER A 357 -19.42 -13.04 -3.83
CA SER A 357 -19.12 -11.84 -3.04
C SER A 357 -20.36 -11.23 -2.42
N THR A 358 -20.18 -10.51 -1.32
CA THR A 358 -21.24 -9.71 -0.69
C THR A 358 -21.35 -8.37 -1.41
N THR A 359 -22.57 -7.99 -1.80
CA THR A 359 -22.83 -6.72 -2.49
C THR A 359 -22.47 -5.53 -1.61
N ILE A 360 -21.58 -4.67 -2.10
CA ILE A 360 -21.27 -3.39 -1.45
C ILE A 360 -22.26 -2.35 -1.98
N LEU A 361 -23.07 -1.75 -1.10
CA LEU A 361 -24.06 -0.74 -1.47
C LEU A 361 -23.39 0.62 -1.72
N GLY A 362 -22.31 0.89 -1.00
CA GLY A 362 -21.48 2.06 -1.22
C GLY A 362 -20.36 2.15 -0.18
N ALA A 363 -19.37 2.96 -0.49
CA ALA A 363 -18.25 3.25 0.39
C ALA A 363 -17.74 4.67 0.19
N ALA A 364 -17.12 5.23 1.22
CA ALA A 364 -16.44 6.52 1.16
C ALA A 364 -15.12 6.45 1.94
N LYS A 365 -14.10 7.11 1.41
CA LYS A 365 -12.76 7.16 1.96
C LYS A 365 -12.23 8.59 1.88
N LEU A 366 -11.87 9.15 3.02
CA LEU A 366 -11.23 10.45 3.17
C LEU A 366 -9.83 10.23 3.72
N THR A 367 -8.82 10.58 2.95
CA THR A 367 -7.41 10.38 3.29
C THR A 367 -6.63 11.66 3.07
N GLY A 368 -5.59 11.87 3.86
CA GLY A 368 -4.69 12.98 3.61
C GLY A 368 -3.59 13.16 4.64
N LYS A 369 -2.71 14.12 4.38
CA LYS A 369 -1.57 14.47 5.24
C LYS A 369 -1.48 15.98 5.41
N THR A 370 -1.61 16.48 6.63
CA THR A 370 -1.57 17.91 6.92
C THR A 370 -0.14 18.49 6.80
N ALA A 371 -0.03 19.82 6.69
CA ALA A 371 1.26 20.51 6.74
C ALA A 371 2.02 20.30 8.07
N SER A 372 1.31 19.96 9.15
CA SER A 372 1.90 19.56 10.44
C SER A 372 2.41 18.11 10.46
N LYS A 373 2.55 17.47 9.29
CA LYS A 373 2.96 16.07 9.12
C LYS A 373 2.06 15.07 9.85
N THR A 374 0.76 15.36 9.91
CA THR A 374 -0.26 14.46 10.45
C THR A 374 -0.98 13.76 9.30
N THR A 375 -0.78 12.46 9.15
CA THR A 375 -1.56 11.62 8.23
C THR A 375 -2.88 11.22 8.89
N PHE A 376 -3.98 11.26 8.17
CA PHE A 376 -5.28 10.81 8.64
C PHE A 376 -6.02 10.03 7.55
N GLY A 377 -6.87 9.11 7.99
CA GLY A 377 -7.69 8.29 7.11
C GLY A 377 -9.02 7.98 7.78
N LEU A 378 -10.11 8.06 7.04
CA LEU A 378 -11.43 7.61 7.45
C LEU A 378 -12.07 6.86 6.28
N LEU A 379 -12.41 5.59 6.48
CA LEU A 379 -13.12 4.78 5.50
C LEU A 379 -14.39 4.21 6.13
N THR A 380 -15.50 4.35 5.41
CA THR A 380 -16.78 3.71 5.73
C THR A 380 -17.30 2.94 4.53
N ALA A 381 -17.90 1.77 4.77
CA ALA A 381 -18.55 0.97 3.75
C ALA A 381 -19.81 0.30 4.29
N LEU A 382 -20.83 0.14 3.44
CA LEU A 382 -22.07 -0.55 3.76
C LEU A 382 -22.30 -1.70 2.78
N THR A 383 -22.52 -2.90 3.31
CA THR A 383 -22.86 -4.08 2.50
C THR A 383 -24.34 -4.45 2.60
N ALA A 384 -24.85 -5.15 1.59
CA ALA A 384 -26.22 -5.65 1.57
C ALA A 384 -26.42 -6.85 2.50
N LYS A 385 -27.68 -7.28 2.64
CA LYS A 385 -28.00 -8.61 3.15
C LYS A 385 -27.88 -9.58 1.99
N GLU A 386 -27.25 -10.72 2.20
CA GLU A 386 -27.15 -11.78 1.21
C GLU A 386 -27.92 -13.01 1.65
N TYR A 387 -28.61 -13.61 0.68
CA TYR A 387 -29.46 -14.77 0.89
C TYR A 387 -29.02 -15.91 -0.02
N ALA A 388 -28.84 -17.09 0.56
CA ALA A 388 -28.70 -18.32 -0.21
C ALA A 388 -30.09 -18.91 -0.44
N ARG A 389 -30.40 -19.28 -1.68
CA ARG A 389 -31.59 -20.05 -1.99
C ARG A 389 -31.31 -21.49 -1.63
N VAL A 390 -32.06 -22.02 -0.69
CA VAL A 390 -31.90 -23.39 -0.21
C VAL A 390 -33.09 -24.24 -0.63
N GLU A 391 -32.82 -25.50 -0.95
CA GLU A 391 -33.86 -26.50 -1.22
C GLU A 391 -33.91 -27.51 -0.07
N THR A 392 -35.11 -27.82 0.40
CA THR A 392 -35.32 -28.82 1.46
C THR A 392 -36.42 -29.79 1.07
N THR A 393 -36.17 -31.08 1.34
CA THR A 393 -37.14 -32.14 1.08
C THR A 393 -38.06 -32.31 2.28
N MET A 394 -39.27 -31.79 2.17
CA MET A 394 -40.33 -31.94 3.15
C MET A 394 -41.19 -33.17 2.84
N VAL A 395 -41.79 -33.77 3.86
CA VAL A 395 -42.77 -34.87 3.71
C VAL A 395 -44.13 -34.34 4.14
N ARG A 396 -45.15 -34.45 3.29
CA ARG A 396 -46.53 -34.14 3.69
C ARG A 396 -46.99 -35.16 4.71
N GLU A 397 -47.29 -34.71 5.93
CA GLU A 397 -47.74 -35.59 7.04
C GLU A 397 -48.96 -36.44 6.68
N VAL A 398 -49.81 -35.96 5.77
CA VAL A 398 -51.07 -36.62 5.41
C VAL A 398 -50.93 -37.60 4.24
N SER A 399 -50.09 -37.30 3.23
CA SER A 399 -49.96 -38.12 2.01
C SER A 399 -48.66 -38.94 1.96
N GLY A 400 -47.68 -38.66 2.82
CA GLY A 400 -46.35 -39.26 2.75
C GLY A 400 -45.53 -38.82 1.54
N GLU A 401 -46.05 -37.91 0.72
CA GLU A 401 -45.38 -37.41 -0.48
C GLU A 401 -44.24 -36.47 -0.09
N LYS A 402 -43.06 -36.73 -0.67
CA LYS A 402 -41.93 -35.82 -0.62
C LYS A 402 -42.17 -34.67 -1.58
N TYR A 403 -41.98 -33.44 -1.12
CA TYR A 403 -41.94 -32.26 -1.95
C TYR A 403 -40.70 -31.42 -1.62
N GLN A 404 -40.17 -30.75 -2.63
CA GLN A 404 -39.09 -29.78 -2.43
C GLN A 404 -39.71 -28.43 -2.11
N GLU A 405 -39.27 -27.83 -1.01
CA GLU A 405 -39.57 -26.44 -0.68
C GLU A 405 -38.32 -25.59 -0.88
N ARG A 406 -38.49 -24.46 -1.56
CA ARG A 406 -37.42 -23.49 -1.78
C ARG A 406 -37.65 -22.31 -0.86
N SER A 407 -36.62 -21.92 -0.12
CA SER A 407 -36.65 -20.73 0.71
C SER A 407 -35.33 -19.96 0.62
N ASP A 408 -35.37 -18.69 1.02
CA ASP A 408 -34.18 -17.84 1.09
C ASP A 408 -33.68 -17.81 2.53
N PHE A 409 -32.43 -18.22 2.75
CA PHE A 409 -31.76 -18.22 4.03
C PHE A 409 -30.74 -17.07 4.09
N LEU A 410 -30.81 -16.24 5.13
CA LEU A 410 -29.87 -15.13 5.31
C LEU A 410 -28.48 -15.69 5.64
N VAL A 411 -27.53 -15.56 4.72
CA VAL A 411 -26.15 -16.04 4.88
C VAL A 411 -25.19 -14.93 5.30
N GLU A 412 -25.47 -13.68 4.92
CA GLU A 412 -24.67 -12.52 5.34
C GLU A 412 -25.59 -11.38 5.78
N PRO A 413 -25.44 -10.86 7.01
CA PRO A 413 -26.18 -9.68 7.45
C PRO A 413 -25.65 -8.42 6.77
N ARG A 414 -26.54 -7.41 6.66
CA ARG A 414 -26.13 -6.04 6.32
C ARG A 414 -25.10 -5.59 7.35
N THR A 415 -23.94 -5.16 6.84
CA THR A 415 -22.80 -4.80 7.69
C THR A 415 -22.31 -3.40 7.35
N HIS A 416 -22.09 -2.60 8.38
CA HIS A 416 -21.44 -1.30 8.30
C HIS A 416 -20.01 -1.42 8.83
N PHE A 417 -19.05 -1.09 7.98
CA PHE A 417 -17.63 -1.07 8.29
C PHE A 417 -17.17 0.37 8.47
N LEU A 418 -16.32 0.60 9.48
CA LEU A 418 -15.69 1.88 9.75
C LEU A 418 -14.24 1.66 10.20
N VAL A 419 -13.28 2.32 9.56
CA VAL A 419 -11.90 2.40 10.04
C VAL A 419 -11.46 3.86 10.06
N GLY A 420 -10.81 4.26 11.15
CA GLY A 420 -10.25 5.58 11.35
C GLY A 420 -8.77 5.50 11.74
N ARG A 421 -7.96 6.38 11.18
CA ARG A 421 -6.52 6.49 11.40
C ARG A 421 -6.13 7.93 11.68
N VAL A 422 -5.23 8.11 12.64
CA VAL A 422 -4.39 9.32 12.76
C VAL A 422 -2.95 8.88 13.03
N LYS A 423 -1.99 9.37 12.25
CA LYS A 423 -0.55 9.11 12.39
C LYS A 423 0.20 10.45 12.39
N GLN A 424 1.05 10.66 13.38
CA GLN A 424 1.85 11.88 13.50
C GLN A 424 3.32 11.55 13.27
N ASP A 425 3.95 12.24 12.32
CA ASP A 425 5.39 12.17 12.15
C ASP A 425 6.11 12.96 13.26
N LEU A 426 7.24 12.42 13.69
CA LEU A 426 8.12 12.92 14.74
C LEU A 426 9.53 13.11 14.17
N PHE A 427 10.38 13.86 14.87
CA PHE A 427 11.82 14.01 14.59
C PHE A 427 12.14 14.29 13.11
N ALA A 428 11.65 15.43 12.61
CA ALA A 428 11.78 15.89 11.22
C ALA A 428 11.18 14.98 10.14
N GLY A 429 10.56 13.85 10.48
CA GLY A 429 9.87 12.99 9.52
C GLY A 429 10.32 11.53 9.56
N ASN A 430 11.43 11.17 10.20
CA ASN A 430 11.95 9.80 10.12
C ASN A 430 11.30 8.80 11.10
N SER A 431 10.42 9.28 11.98
CA SER A 431 9.75 8.50 13.03
C SER A 431 8.28 8.87 13.09
N HIS A 432 7.43 8.01 13.64
CA HIS A 432 6.01 8.31 13.82
C HIS A 432 5.40 7.57 15.01
N VAL A 433 4.25 8.09 15.46
CA VAL A 433 3.31 7.41 16.35
C VAL A 433 1.93 7.51 15.73
N GLY A 434 1.14 6.44 15.86
CA GLY A 434 -0.16 6.35 15.24
C GLY A 434 -1.22 5.71 16.12
N LEU A 435 -2.48 6.04 15.82
CA LEU A 435 -3.69 5.41 16.32
C LEU A 435 -4.50 4.88 15.14
N LEU A 436 -5.04 3.67 15.27
CA LEU A 436 -6.04 3.12 14.37
C LEU A 436 -7.17 2.50 15.18
N GLY A 437 -8.41 2.69 14.73
CA GLY A 437 -9.58 2.04 15.30
C GLY A 437 -10.52 1.54 14.21
N THR A 438 -11.15 0.40 14.45
CA THR A 438 -12.14 -0.20 13.56
C THR A 438 -13.44 -0.50 14.29
N ALA A 439 -14.55 -0.47 13.54
CA ALA A 439 -15.85 -0.92 14.00
C ALA A 439 -16.58 -1.65 12.86
N VAL A 440 -17.11 -2.82 13.19
CA VAL A 440 -17.98 -3.62 12.33
C VAL A 440 -19.31 -3.77 13.04
N GLN A 441 -20.36 -3.24 12.44
CA GLN A 441 -21.72 -3.25 12.99
C GLN A 441 -22.64 -4.04 12.07
N ARG A 442 -23.35 -5.03 12.62
CA ARG A 442 -24.16 -5.95 11.81
C ARG A 442 -25.62 -5.92 12.23
N ASP A 443 -26.53 -5.89 11.26
CA ASP A 443 -27.97 -5.92 11.55
C ASP A 443 -28.37 -7.26 12.17
N ARG A 444 -28.88 -7.22 13.42
CA ARG A 444 -29.31 -8.39 14.22
C ARG A 444 -28.23 -9.49 14.36
N ALA A 445 -26.97 -9.09 14.29
CA ALA A 445 -25.83 -9.98 14.44
C ALA A 445 -24.79 -9.35 15.38
N ARG A 446 -23.63 -9.99 15.52
CA ARG A 446 -22.63 -9.59 16.52
C ARG A 446 -21.65 -8.58 15.94
N ASP A 447 -21.49 -7.47 16.65
CA ASP A 447 -20.52 -6.41 16.32
C ASP A 447 -19.10 -6.77 16.77
N ALA A 448 -18.12 -6.14 16.11
CA ALA A 448 -16.71 -6.24 16.47
C ALA A 448 -16.02 -4.88 16.43
N TYR A 449 -15.05 -4.70 17.32
CA TYR A 449 -14.28 -3.46 17.46
C TYR A 449 -12.82 -3.81 17.71
N THR A 450 -11.91 -3.21 16.95
CA THR A 450 -10.46 -3.33 17.18
C THR A 450 -9.85 -1.94 17.24
N GLY A 451 -8.69 -1.83 17.86
CA GLY A 451 -7.93 -0.58 17.82
C GLY A 451 -6.55 -0.75 18.43
N GLY A 452 -5.65 0.14 18.07
CA GLY A 452 -4.27 0.05 18.52
C GLY A 452 -3.49 1.35 18.40
N VAL A 453 -2.34 1.33 19.07
CA VAL A 453 -1.32 2.36 19.01
C VAL A 453 -0.08 1.75 18.40
N ASP A 454 0.38 2.30 17.28
CA ASP A 454 1.59 1.88 16.58
C ASP A 454 2.67 2.96 16.66
N TRP A 455 3.93 2.56 16.52
CA TRP A 455 5.04 3.49 16.48
C TRP A 455 6.18 2.96 15.63
N THR A 456 6.98 3.89 15.10
CA THR A 456 8.31 3.64 14.54
C THR A 456 9.21 4.77 15.00
N LEU A 457 10.25 4.44 15.77
CA LEU A 457 11.21 5.39 16.31
C LEU A 457 12.60 5.08 15.75
N LYS A 458 13.23 6.05 15.08
CA LYS A 458 14.57 5.93 14.52
C LYS A 458 15.54 6.87 15.21
N TRP A 459 16.77 6.42 15.46
CA TRP A 459 17.82 7.25 16.07
C TRP A 459 19.21 6.86 15.57
N ARG A 460 20.18 7.77 15.79
CA ARG A 460 21.57 7.66 15.28
C ARG A 460 21.61 7.42 13.78
N ASP A 461 21.11 8.38 13.00
CA ASP A 461 21.16 8.35 11.53
C ASP A 461 20.53 7.06 10.96
N ASN A 462 19.34 6.71 11.47
CA ASN A 462 18.60 5.48 11.15
C ASN A 462 19.35 4.16 11.47
N GLY A 463 20.47 4.22 12.20
CA GLY A 463 21.27 3.07 12.61
C GLY A 463 20.57 2.14 13.62
N TYR A 464 19.54 2.65 14.30
CA TYR A 464 18.64 1.85 15.12
C TYR A 464 17.19 2.21 14.83
N THR A 465 16.30 1.22 14.92
CA THR A 465 14.86 1.39 14.76
C THR A 465 14.13 0.58 15.82
N PHE A 466 13.16 1.19 16.49
CA PHE A 466 12.23 0.52 17.39
C PHE A 466 10.82 0.76 16.89
N TRP A 467 10.16 -0.29 16.43
CA TRP A 467 8.80 -0.21 15.92
C TRP A 467 7.93 -1.28 16.54
N GLY A 468 6.62 -1.10 16.50
CA GLY A 468 5.69 -2.03 17.10
C GLY A 468 4.28 -1.49 17.19
N GLN A 469 3.41 -2.29 17.80
CA GLN A 469 2.03 -1.95 18.04
C GLN A 469 1.51 -2.64 19.30
N PHE A 470 0.68 -1.91 20.03
CA PHE A 470 -0.26 -2.48 21.00
C PHE A 470 -1.65 -2.43 20.41
N ALA A 471 -2.35 -3.56 20.43
CA ALA A 471 -3.70 -3.68 19.91
C ALA A 471 -4.65 -4.27 20.97
N GLY A 472 -5.90 -3.83 20.92
CA GLY A 472 -6.99 -4.40 21.69
C GLY A 472 -8.15 -4.74 20.76
N SER A 473 -8.88 -5.78 21.12
CA SER A 473 -10.09 -6.15 20.41
C SER A 473 -11.26 -6.44 21.34
N ARG A 474 -12.46 -6.28 20.81
CA ARG A 474 -13.71 -6.66 21.45
C ARG A 474 -14.65 -7.25 20.41
N ALA A 475 -14.50 -8.56 20.20
CA ALA A 475 -15.24 -9.34 19.22
C ALA A 475 -15.97 -10.51 19.91
N THR A 476 -16.66 -11.33 19.12
CA THR A 476 -17.27 -12.56 19.63
C THR A 476 -16.30 -13.71 19.47
N VAL A 477 -16.00 -14.38 20.58
CA VAL A 477 -15.17 -15.58 20.64
C VAL A 477 -15.91 -16.60 21.50
N ASP A 478 -16.04 -17.84 21.04
CA ASP A 478 -16.80 -18.91 21.71
C ASP A 478 -18.24 -18.49 22.07
N ASP A 479 -18.95 -17.88 21.13
CA ASP A 479 -20.32 -17.36 21.31
C ASP A 479 -20.48 -16.31 22.43
N GLN A 480 -19.39 -15.77 22.96
CA GLN A 480 -19.41 -14.73 23.98
C GLN A 480 -18.63 -13.50 23.53
N ARG A 481 -19.09 -12.31 23.92
CA ARG A 481 -18.34 -11.09 23.67
C ARG A 481 -17.14 -11.05 24.60
N ARG A 482 -15.93 -11.16 24.03
CA ARG A 482 -14.67 -11.17 24.76
C ARG A 482 -13.86 -9.94 24.40
N SER A 483 -12.89 -9.62 25.26
CA SER A 483 -11.85 -8.64 24.96
C SER A 483 -10.51 -9.33 24.95
N GLY A 484 -9.67 -8.94 24.00
CA GLY A 484 -8.30 -9.42 23.90
C GLY A 484 -7.31 -8.28 23.75
N LEU A 485 -6.05 -8.60 24.02
CA LEU A 485 -4.90 -7.72 23.83
C LEU A 485 -3.85 -8.44 23.00
N GLY A 486 -3.21 -7.70 22.10
CA GLY A 486 -2.09 -8.13 21.29
C GLY A 486 -0.97 -7.11 21.35
N ASN A 487 0.27 -7.56 21.27
CA ASN A 487 1.42 -6.68 21.13
C ASN A 487 2.49 -7.31 20.26
N MET A 488 3.12 -6.46 19.46
CA MET A 488 4.34 -6.78 18.74
C MET A 488 5.31 -5.63 18.87
N ALA A 489 6.60 -5.91 19.04
CA ALA A 489 7.64 -4.91 19.04
C ALA A 489 8.94 -5.49 18.50
N VAL A 490 9.64 -4.70 17.71
CA VAL A 490 10.90 -5.07 17.09
C VAL A 490 11.92 -3.96 17.31
N LEU A 491 13.09 -4.34 17.83
CA LEU A 491 14.25 -3.48 17.95
C LEU A 491 15.32 -3.93 16.97
N SER A 492 15.62 -3.10 15.99
CA SER A 492 16.58 -3.38 14.93
C SER A 492 17.82 -2.49 15.06
N LYS A 493 18.99 -3.09 14.81
CA LYS A 493 20.26 -2.38 14.56
C LYS A 493 20.58 -2.53 13.07
N ASN A 494 20.46 -1.42 12.35
CA ASN A 494 20.44 -1.38 10.88
C ASN A 494 21.78 -0.95 10.26
N SER A 495 22.75 -0.50 11.05
CA SER A 495 24.03 -0.01 10.54
C SER A 495 25.26 -0.60 11.23
N GLY A 496 26.41 -0.50 10.54
CA GLY A 496 27.71 -0.98 11.00
C GLY A 496 27.98 -2.46 10.67
N TRP A 497 29.09 -2.98 11.22
CA TRP A 497 29.59 -4.33 10.90
C TRP A 497 28.73 -5.47 11.48
N LEU A 498 27.93 -5.19 12.51
CA LEU A 498 27.00 -6.12 13.13
C LEU A 498 25.59 -5.55 13.03
N ARG A 499 24.70 -6.25 12.35
CA ARG A 499 23.26 -5.95 12.26
C ARG A 499 22.46 -7.07 12.89
N GLY A 500 21.25 -6.77 13.30
CA GLY A 500 20.35 -7.76 13.86
C GLY A 500 19.09 -7.13 14.39
N GLU A 501 18.09 -7.97 14.64
CA GLU A 501 16.81 -7.57 15.20
C GLU A 501 16.47 -8.43 16.40
N LEU A 502 15.76 -7.82 17.35
CA LEU A 502 15.11 -8.49 18.45
C LEU A 502 13.60 -8.33 18.25
N TRP A 503 12.91 -9.44 18.05
CA TRP A 503 11.47 -9.48 17.88
C TRP A 503 10.78 -10.01 19.13
N TRP A 504 9.77 -9.28 19.60
CA TRP A 504 8.79 -9.68 20.59
C TRP A 504 7.39 -9.73 19.98
N GLU A 505 6.65 -10.78 20.26
CA GLU A 505 5.21 -10.86 20.00
C GLU A 505 4.48 -11.56 21.15
N ALA A 506 3.31 -11.06 21.55
CA ALA A 506 2.46 -11.72 22.53
C ALA A 506 0.98 -11.35 22.35
N TYR A 507 0.12 -12.35 22.50
CA TYR A 507 -1.32 -12.19 22.33
C TYR A 507 -2.07 -12.91 23.45
N SER A 508 -3.15 -12.30 23.91
CA SER A 508 -4.10 -12.95 24.81
C SER A 508 -4.94 -13.99 24.07
N ARG A 509 -5.47 -14.97 24.81
CA ARG A 509 -6.35 -16.04 24.27
C ARG A 509 -7.58 -15.55 23.52
N HIS A 510 -8.08 -14.35 23.82
CA HIS A 510 -9.31 -13.81 23.23
C HIS A 510 -9.04 -12.63 22.29
N PHE A 511 -7.79 -12.49 21.83
CA PHE A 511 -7.43 -11.46 20.86
C PHE A 511 -7.82 -11.90 19.46
N GLU A 512 -8.99 -11.43 19.04
CA GLU A 512 -9.65 -11.71 17.77
C GLU A 512 -9.77 -10.40 16.96
N ILE A 513 -9.39 -10.39 15.68
CA ILE A 513 -9.43 -9.21 14.81
C ILE A 513 -10.03 -9.47 13.43
N ASP A 514 -10.33 -10.73 13.06
CA ASP A 514 -10.67 -11.15 11.69
C ASP A 514 -12.02 -10.64 11.18
N ASP A 515 -12.84 -10.04 12.04
CA ASP A 515 -14.04 -9.32 11.62
C ASP A 515 -13.76 -8.17 10.64
N PHE A 516 -12.58 -7.54 10.75
CA PHE A 516 -12.15 -6.49 9.82
C PHE A 516 -10.65 -6.48 9.53
N GLY A 517 -9.84 -6.99 10.44
CA GLY A 517 -8.41 -7.20 10.25
C GLY A 517 -8.11 -8.57 9.64
N PHE A 518 -6.84 -8.94 9.76
CA PHE A 518 -6.33 -10.24 9.37
C PHE A 518 -5.34 -10.74 10.42
N GLN A 519 -5.49 -11.98 10.85
CA GLN A 519 -4.57 -12.59 11.78
C GLN A 519 -3.80 -13.76 11.16
N TRP A 520 -2.47 -13.70 11.24
CA TRP A 520 -1.56 -14.74 10.75
C TRP A 520 -1.51 -16.00 11.66
N ARG A 521 -2.58 -16.31 12.39
CA ARG A 521 -2.63 -17.47 13.31
C ARG A 521 -4.05 -18.06 13.34
N SER A 522 -4.16 -19.34 13.72
CA SER A 522 -5.45 -19.97 14.05
C SER A 522 -5.75 -19.89 15.55
N ASP A 523 -6.94 -19.41 15.90
CA ASP A 523 -7.53 -19.57 17.22
C ASP A 523 -8.32 -20.90 17.28
N PHE A 524 -7.63 -22.05 17.27
CA PHE A 524 -8.21 -23.33 17.71
C PHE A 524 -7.17 -24.19 18.44
#